data_AF-A0A9J6GHB4-F1
#
_entry.id   AF-A0A9J6GHB4-F1
#
_cell.length_a   1.000
_cell.length_b   1.000
_cell.length_c   1.000
_cell.angle_alpha   90.00
_cell.angle_beta   90.00
_cell.angle_gamma   90.00
#
_symmetry.space_group_name_H-M   'P 1'
#
loop_
_entity.id
_entity.type
_entity.pdbx_description
1 polymer ?
#
loop_
_entity_poly.entity_id
_entity_poly.type
_entity_poly.pdbx_seq_one_letter_code
_entity_poly.pdbx_strand_id
1 'polypeptide(L)'
;MVSSVVSNFSAFVFFGTIVDYAIDKGATRTEAEWNIVSSSAAALVGSLGVPALADRGYVGRRTLVAVVTFFFAASLMWVPRVVTVGQYELAVMSAAACSGAQMNMRIVLLADYVPDQLFTLCLGLCGALFAPVALYCPAMIGKRLLL
;
A
#
# COMPACT_ATOMS: atom_id res chain seq x y z
N MET A 1 -14.55 -5.54 -3.56
CA MET A 1 -14.29 -4.24 -4.23
C MET A 1 -14.05 -3.11 -3.24
N VAL A 2 -14.94 -2.84 -2.29
CA VAL A 2 -14.78 -1.73 -1.31
C VAL A 2 -13.46 -1.79 -0.55
N SER A 3 -13.11 -2.95 0.05
CA SER A 3 -11.83 -3.13 0.76
C SER A 3 -10.60 -2.85 -0.13
N SER A 4 -10.65 -3.18 -1.41
CA SER A 4 -9.58 -2.90 -2.38
C SER A 4 -9.45 -1.40 -2.67
N VAL A 5 -10.57 -0.70 -2.85
CA VAL A 5 -10.59 0.76 -3.06
C VAL A 5 -10.05 1.49 -1.84
N VAL A 6 -10.52 1.13 -0.64
CA VAL A 6 -10.06 1.70 0.64
C VAL A 6 -8.56 1.48 0.82
N SER A 7 -8.08 0.26 0.62
CA SER A 7 -6.66 -0.04 0.78
C SER A 7 -5.78 0.68 -0.26
N ASN A 8 -6.23 0.80 -1.51
CA ASN A 8 -5.52 1.58 -2.54
C ASN A 8 -5.47 3.06 -2.18
N PHE A 9 -6.57 3.61 -1.68
CA PHE A 9 -6.61 4.98 -1.19
C PHE A 9 -5.68 5.20 0.00
N SER A 10 -5.72 4.32 1.00
CA SER A 10 -4.82 4.39 2.15
C SER A 10 -3.36 4.30 1.73
N ALA A 11 -3.01 3.39 0.82
CA ALA A 11 -1.65 3.30 0.27
C ALA A 11 -1.26 4.56 -0.49
N PHE A 12 -2.15 5.11 -1.33
CA PHE A 12 -1.88 6.33 -2.09
C PHE A 12 -1.60 7.53 -1.18
N VAL A 13 -2.45 7.78 -0.18
CA VAL A 13 -2.25 8.84 0.82
C VAL A 13 -0.96 8.60 1.61
N PHE A 14 -0.73 7.36 2.04
CA PHE A 14 0.45 7.00 2.81
C PHE A 14 1.74 7.27 2.03
N PHE A 15 1.89 6.69 0.84
CA PHE A 15 3.08 6.90 -0.01
C PHE A 15 3.24 8.34 -0.49
N GLY A 16 2.13 9.08 -0.67
CA GLY A 16 2.18 10.50 -0.99
C GLY A 16 2.69 11.38 0.17
N THR A 17 2.64 10.90 1.41
CA THR A 17 2.99 11.68 2.61
C THR A 17 4.23 11.14 3.35
N ILE A 18 4.90 10.09 2.85
CA ILE A 18 6.05 9.51 3.57
C ILE A 18 7.21 10.49 3.74
N VAL A 19 7.49 11.31 2.73
CA VAL A 19 8.62 12.25 2.76
C VAL A 19 8.33 13.35 3.77
N ASP A 20 7.14 13.95 3.67
CA ASP A 20 6.68 15.00 4.58
C ASP A 20 6.69 14.50 6.04
N TYR A 21 6.14 13.30 6.27
CA TYR A 21 6.07 12.72 7.60
C TYR A 21 7.45 12.34 8.16
N ALA A 22 8.40 11.95 7.31
CA ALA A 22 9.78 11.70 7.73
C ALA A 22 10.48 12.99 8.16
N ILE A 23 10.30 14.08 7.40
CA ILE A 23 10.85 15.40 7.71
C ILE A 23 10.24 15.93 9.01
N ASP A 24 8.93 15.79 9.20
CA ASP A 24 8.23 16.19 10.44
C ASP A 24 8.74 15.44 11.69
N LYS A 25 9.31 14.23 11.53
CA LYS A 25 9.96 13.46 12.60
C LYS A 25 11.44 13.79 12.80
N GLY A 26 11.97 14.77 12.09
CA GLY A 26 13.35 15.22 12.21
C GLY A 26 14.35 14.42 11.37
N ALA A 27 13.89 13.65 10.37
CA ALA A 27 14.79 13.05 9.39
C ALA A 27 15.40 14.14 8.49
N THR A 28 16.65 13.93 8.07
CA THR A 28 17.24 14.76 7.03
C THR A 28 16.54 14.53 5.70
N ARG A 29 16.61 15.50 4.79
CA ARG A 29 15.99 15.38 3.46
C ARG A 29 16.52 14.15 2.70
N THR A 30 17.81 13.85 2.81
CA THR A 30 18.43 12.69 2.16
C THR A 30 17.90 11.37 2.72
N GLU A 31 17.69 11.27 4.04
CA GLU A 31 17.06 10.09 4.67
C GLU A 31 15.59 9.95 4.27
N ALA A 32 14.86 11.07 4.16
CA ALA A 32 13.47 11.06 3.72
C ALA A 32 13.32 10.62 2.26
N GLU A 33 14.23 11.04 1.37
CA GLU A 33 14.28 10.58 -0.03
C GLU A 33 14.67 9.09 -0.12
N TRP A 34 15.57 8.64 0.77
CA TRP A 34 15.96 7.22 0.85
C TRP A 34 14.77 6.30 1.17
N ASN A 35 13.81 6.77 2.00
CA ASN A 35 12.58 6.01 2.27
C ASN A 35 11.78 5.66 1.01
N ILE A 36 11.84 6.48 -0.05
CA ILE A 36 11.16 6.18 -1.32
C ILE A 36 11.83 4.97 -2.00
N VAL A 37 13.16 4.93 -1.97
CA VAL A 37 13.94 3.84 -2.59
C VAL A 37 13.76 2.56 -1.79
N SER A 38 13.90 2.62 -0.46
CA SER A 38 13.77 1.44 0.42
C SER A 38 12.35 0.89 0.42
N SER A 39 11.33 1.75 0.40
CA SER A 39 9.93 1.32 0.28
C SER A 39 9.62 0.69 -1.08
N SER A 40 10.17 1.23 -2.17
CA SER A 40 10.01 0.64 -3.51
C SER A 40 10.64 -0.76 -3.59
N ALA A 41 11.83 -0.94 -3.05
CA ALA A 41 12.48 -2.25 -2.97
C ALA A 41 11.65 -3.23 -2.12
N ALA A 42 11.16 -2.79 -0.95
CA ALA A 42 10.30 -3.60 -0.10
C ALA A 42 8.99 -3.99 -0.81
N ALA A 43 8.38 -3.06 -1.55
CA ALA A 43 7.19 -3.33 -2.36
C ALA A 43 7.44 -4.40 -3.43
N LEU A 44 8.60 -4.37 -4.11
CA LEU A 44 8.99 -5.42 -5.06
C LEU A 44 9.16 -6.79 -4.38
N VAL A 45 9.78 -6.83 -3.20
CA VAL A 45 9.93 -8.07 -2.43
C VAL A 45 8.57 -8.64 -2.05
N GLY A 46 7.66 -7.79 -1.56
CA GLY A 46 6.30 -8.21 -1.21
C GLY A 46 5.48 -8.65 -2.42
N SER A 47 5.64 -7.96 -3.55
CA SER A 47 4.93 -8.26 -4.79
C SER A 47 5.33 -9.62 -5.36
N LEU A 48 6.57 -10.05 -5.21
CA LEU A 48 7.05 -11.35 -5.70
C LEU A 48 6.96 -12.47 -4.66
N GLY A 49 7.33 -12.18 -3.41
CA GLY A 49 7.47 -13.20 -2.37
C GLY A 49 6.13 -13.79 -1.94
N VAL A 50 5.10 -12.96 -1.80
CA VAL A 50 3.79 -13.39 -1.29
C VAL A 50 3.03 -14.26 -2.30
N PRO A 51 2.96 -13.92 -3.60
CA PRO A 51 2.44 -14.82 -4.63
C PRO A 51 3.20 -16.15 -4.72
N ALA A 52 4.53 -16.12 -4.67
CA ALA A 52 5.34 -17.34 -4.71
C ALA A 52 5.04 -18.29 -3.54
N LEU A 53 4.73 -17.76 -2.35
CA LEU A 53 4.30 -18.56 -1.21
C LEU A 53 2.93 -19.21 -1.41
N ALA A 54 1.99 -18.52 -2.08
CA ALA A 54 0.68 -19.09 -2.40
C ALA A 54 0.76 -20.13 -3.51
N ASP A 55 1.60 -19.91 -4.52
CA ASP A 55 1.77 -20.83 -5.64
C ASP A 55 2.41 -22.14 -5.21
N ARG A 56 3.25 -22.11 -4.16
CA ARG A 56 3.77 -23.32 -3.51
C ARG A 56 2.76 -24.06 -2.63
N GLY A 57 1.55 -23.53 -2.46
CA GLY A 57 0.47 -24.18 -1.72
C GLY A 57 0.61 -24.15 -0.20
N TYR A 58 1.55 -23.38 0.37
CA TYR A 58 1.75 -23.32 1.82
C TYR A 58 0.57 -22.73 2.58
N VAL A 59 -0.13 -21.77 1.97
CA VAL A 59 -1.28 -21.05 2.58
C VAL A 59 -2.32 -20.75 1.51
N GLY A 60 -3.60 -20.90 1.84
CA GLY A 60 -4.68 -20.55 0.93
C GLY A 60 -4.68 -19.06 0.55
N ARG A 61 -4.91 -18.76 -0.75
CA ARG A 61 -4.91 -17.39 -1.32
C ARG A 61 -5.77 -16.40 -0.53
N ARG A 62 -6.96 -16.82 -0.06
CA ARG A 62 -7.87 -16.00 0.76
C ARG A 62 -7.27 -15.61 2.11
N THR A 63 -6.70 -16.60 2.81
CA THR A 63 -6.08 -16.39 4.13
C THR A 63 -4.88 -15.47 4.01
N LEU A 64 -4.08 -15.65 2.96
CA LEU A 64 -2.91 -14.81 2.72
C LEU A 64 -3.31 -13.35 2.48
N VAL A 65 -4.35 -13.09 1.69
CA VAL A 65 -4.84 -11.71 1.49
C VAL A 65 -5.39 -11.10 2.76
N ALA A 66 -6.11 -11.86 3.59
CA ALA A 66 -6.59 -11.37 4.88
C ALA A 66 -5.42 -11.00 5.80
N VAL A 67 -4.41 -11.87 5.90
CA VAL A 67 -3.21 -11.66 6.73
C VAL A 67 -2.42 -10.44 6.24
N VAL A 68 -2.13 -10.34 4.95
CA VAL A 68 -1.39 -9.20 4.38
C VAL A 68 -2.17 -7.90 4.58
N THR A 69 -3.49 -7.91 4.43
CA THR A 69 -4.34 -6.73 4.67
C THR A 69 -4.33 -6.31 6.13
N PHE A 70 -4.34 -7.27 7.05
CA PHE A 70 -4.21 -7.01 8.48
C PHE A 70 -2.84 -6.40 8.82
N PHE A 71 -1.74 -6.97 8.31
CA PHE A 71 -0.39 -6.44 8.52
C PHE A 71 -0.18 -5.06 7.89
N PHE A 72 -0.81 -4.79 6.75
CA PHE A 72 -0.82 -3.46 6.14
C PHE A 72 -1.49 -2.44 7.07
N ALA A 73 -2.70 -2.74 7.56
CA ALA A 73 -3.42 -1.87 8.48
C ALA A 73 -2.64 -1.67 9.81
N ALA A 74 -2.05 -2.74 10.34
CA ALA A 74 -1.22 -2.68 11.54
C ALA A 74 0.01 -1.78 11.34
N SER A 75 0.67 -1.87 10.18
CA SER A 75 1.82 -1.02 9.83
C SER A 75 1.41 0.46 9.77
N LEU A 76 0.27 0.77 9.15
CA LEU A 76 -0.26 2.13 9.11
C LEU A 76 -0.58 2.68 10.52
N MET A 77 -1.14 1.84 11.41
CA MET A 77 -1.40 2.22 12.80
C MET A 77 -0.14 2.34 13.66
N TRP A 78 0.99 1.78 13.20
CA TRP A 78 2.26 1.85 13.90
C TRP A 78 3.01 3.16 13.60
N VAL A 79 2.95 3.64 12.35
CA VAL A 79 3.59 4.89 11.88
C VAL A 79 3.37 6.10 12.80
N PRO A 80 2.17 6.40 13.35
CA PRO A 80 2.01 7.54 14.24
C PRO A 80 2.74 7.38 15.59
N ARG A 81 3.01 6.14 16.02
CA ARG A 81 3.56 5.82 17.34
C ARG A 81 5.09 5.72 17.38
N VAL A 82 5.76 5.68 16.24
CA VAL A 82 7.23 5.53 16.20
C VAL A 82 7.92 6.81 16.71
N VAL A 83 8.96 6.66 17.53
CA VAL A 83 9.67 7.80 18.13
C VAL A 83 11.00 8.06 17.40
N THR A 84 11.58 7.02 16.81
CA THR A 84 12.88 7.08 16.13
C THR A 84 12.73 6.94 14.61
N VAL A 85 13.62 7.59 13.86
CA VAL A 85 13.68 7.52 12.38
C VAL A 85 13.80 6.07 11.87
N GLY A 86 14.62 5.23 12.53
CA GLY A 86 14.78 3.82 12.12
C GLY A 86 13.51 2.97 12.27
N GLN A 87 12.72 3.20 13.33
CA GLN A 87 11.41 2.54 13.49
C GLN A 87 10.39 3.02 12.44
N TYR A 88 10.47 4.29 12.05
CA TYR A 88 9.64 4.84 10.99
C TYR A 88 9.95 4.17 9.65
N GLU A 89 11.22 4.10 9.26
CA GLU A 89 11.65 3.44 8.02
C GLU A 89 11.20 1.97 7.99
N LEU A 90 11.37 1.24 9.10
CA LEU A 90 10.91 -0.14 9.20
C LEU A 90 9.38 -0.28 9.00
N ALA A 91 8.60 0.62 9.59
CA ALA A 91 7.14 0.62 9.44
C ALA A 91 6.70 0.98 8.01
N VAL A 92 7.44 1.87 7.34
CA VAL A 92 7.20 2.22 5.93
C VAL A 92 7.54 1.04 5.02
N MET A 93 8.68 0.37 5.25
CA MET A 93 9.08 -0.81 4.49
C MET A 93 8.10 -1.97 4.67
N SER A 94 7.61 -2.22 5.89
CA SER A 94 6.61 -3.26 6.15
C SER A 94 5.27 -2.95 5.46
N ALA A 95 4.82 -1.69 5.51
CA ALA A 95 3.63 -1.24 4.80
C ALA A 95 3.80 -1.39 3.27
N ALA A 96 4.97 -1.07 2.73
CA ALA A 96 5.28 -1.19 1.31
C ALA A 96 5.30 -2.64 0.82
N ALA A 97 5.95 -3.54 1.56
CA ALA A 97 5.92 -4.96 1.25
C ALA A 97 4.48 -5.51 1.26
N CYS A 98 3.67 -5.15 2.25
CA CYS A 98 2.27 -5.59 2.30
C CYS A 98 1.45 -5.01 1.15
N SER A 99 1.64 -3.73 0.80
CA SER A 99 0.97 -3.08 -0.32
C SER A 99 1.28 -3.77 -1.66
N GLY A 100 2.57 -4.03 -1.94
CA GLY A 100 2.99 -4.73 -3.15
C GLY A 100 2.40 -6.14 -3.24
N ALA A 101 2.37 -6.87 -2.13
CA ALA A 101 1.74 -8.18 -2.04
C ALA A 101 0.23 -8.16 -2.30
N GLN A 102 -0.50 -7.17 -1.75
CA GLN A 102 -1.92 -7.01 -1.99
C GLN A 102 -2.25 -6.73 -3.46
N MET A 103 -1.41 -5.94 -4.15
CA MET A 103 -1.65 -5.55 -5.53
C MET A 103 -1.70 -6.79 -6.45
N ASN A 104 -0.73 -7.70 -6.33
CA ASN A 104 -0.72 -8.93 -7.13
C ASN A 104 -1.81 -9.91 -6.71
N MET A 105 -1.99 -10.12 -5.40
CA MET A 105 -2.98 -11.08 -4.93
C MET A 105 -4.42 -10.71 -5.25
N ARG A 106 -4.73 -9.41 -5.36
CA ARG A 106 -6.06 -8.96 -5.80
C ARG A 106 -6.35 -9.36 -7.24
N ILE A 107 -5.36 -9.26 -8.13
CA ILE A 107 -5.52 -9.65 -9.54
C ILE A 107 -5.74 -11.16 -9.64
N VAL A 108 -4.96 -11.94 -8.90
CA VAL A 108 -5.08 -13.41 -8.86
C VAL A 108 -6.45 -13.83 -8.31
N LEU A 109 -6.90 -13.25 -7.19
CA LEU A 109 -8.24 -13.54 -6.67
C LEU A 109 -9.34 -13.09 -7.64
N LEU A 110 -9.19 -11.94 -8.28
CA LEU A 110 -10.20 -11.48 -9.24
C LEU A 110 -10.32 -12.45 -10.41
N ALA A 111 -9.21 -13.01 -10.89
CA ALA A 111 -9.19 -14.04 -11.94
C ALA A 111 -9.84 -15.35 -11.46
N ASP A 112 -9.68 -15.74 -10.19
CA ASP A 112 -10.27 -16.95 -9.64
C ASP A 112 -11.81 -16.85 -9.42
N TYR A 113 -12.33 -15.64 -9.14
CA TYR A 113 -13.74 -15.45 -8.72
C TYR A 113 -14.63 -14.75 -9.74
N VAL A 114 -14.06 -14.10 -10.75
CA VAL A 114 -14.82 -13.30 -11.73
C VAL A 114 -14.74 -13.97 -13.11
N PRO A 115 -15.87 -14.14 -13.82
CA PRO A 115 -15.85 -14.63 -15.20
C PRO A 115 -14.99 -13.73 -16.10
N ASP A 116 -14.29 -14.30 -17.07
CA ASP A 116 -13.38 -13.57 -17.98
C ASP A 116 -14.00 -12.31 -18.60
N GLN A 117 -15.29 -12.36 -18.94
CA GLN A 117 -16.03 -11.24 -19.53
C GLN A 117 -16.22 -10.05 -18.57
N LEU A 118 -16.26 -10.30 -17.26
CA LEU A 118 -16.44 -9.29 -16.23
C LEU A 118 -15.11 -8.84 -15.61
N PHE A 119 -14.02 -9.58 -15.83
CA PHE A 119 -12.71 -9.29 -15.24
C PHE A 119 -12.21 -7.87 -15.59
N THR A 120 -12.19 -7.54 -16.90
CA THR A 120 -11.79 -6.21 -17.38
C THR A 120 -12.71 -5.10 -16.87
N LEU A 121 -14.01 -5.39 -16.80
CA LEU A 121 -15.01 -4.43 -16.31
C LEU A 121 -14.84 -4.17 -14.80
N CYS A 122 -14.55 -5.19 -14.00
CA CYS A 122 -14.26 -5.05 -12.57
C CYS A 122 -12.97 -4.28 -12.30
N LEU A 123 -11.91 -4.49 -13.09
CA LEU A 123 -10.68 -3.71 -13.01
C LEU A 123 -10.93 -2.24 -13.38
N GLY A 124 -11.64 -2.00 -14.48
CA GLY A 124 -12.04 -0.67 -14.93
C GLY A 124 -12.86 0.08 -13.88
N LEU A 125 -13.84 -0.58 -13.26
CA LEU A 125 -14.64 0.00 -12.18
C LEU A 125 -13.80 0.32 -10.93
N CYS A 126 -12.84 -0.53 -10.56
CA CYS A 126 -11.95 -0.23 -9.45
C CYS A 126 -11.11 1.03 -9.71
N GLY A 127 -10.58 1.18 -10.93
CA GLY A 127 -9.86 2.38 -11.35
C GLY A 127 -10.76 3.61 -11.39
N ALA A 128 -11.96 3.49 -11.97
CA ALA A 128 -12.93 4.58 -12.07
C ALA A 128 -13.43 5.08 -10.71
N LEU A 129 -13.56 4.19 -9.70
CA LEU A 129 -13.89 4.58 -8.33
C LEU A 129 -12.71 5.22 -7.59
N PHE A 130 -11.48 4.78 -7.86
CA PHE A 130 -10.27 5.31 -7.22
C PHE A 130 -9.84 6.67 -7.79
N ALA A 131 -9.90 6.86 -9.11
CA ALA A 131 -9.45 8.05 -9.80
C ALA A 131 -10.01 9.39 -9.24
N PRO A 132 -11.33 9.57 -9.02
CA PRO A 132 -11.86 10.83 -8.50
C PRO A 132 -11.37 11.08 -7.06
N VAL A 133 -11.22 10.04 -6.25
CA VAL A 133 -10.73 10.15 -4.88
C VAL A 133 -9.25 10.55 -4.86
N ALA A 134 -8.43 9.96 -5.74
CA ALA A 134 -7.02 10.32 -5.89
C ALA A 134 -6.84 11.77 -6.38
N LEU A 135 -7.68 12.23 -7.32
CA LEU A 135 -7.67 13.62 -7.79
C LEU A 135 -8.12 14.63 -6.72
N TYR A 136 -9.02 14.24 -5.81
CA TYR A 136 -9.46 15.08 -4.69
C TYR A 136 -8.49 15.07 -3.50
N CYS A 137 -7.65 14.05 -3.39
CA CYS A 137 -6.67 13.88 -2.33
C CYS A 137 -5.77 15.11 -2.07
N PRO A 138 -5.14 15.75 -3.08
CA PRO A 138 -4.34 16.96 -2.86
C PRO A 138 -5.17 18.13 -2.29
N ALA A 139 -6.47 18.22 -2.57
CA ALA A 139 -7.34 19.23 -1.97
C ALA A 139 -7.68 18.93 -0.49
N MET A 140 -7.67 17.66 -0.08
CA MET A 140 -7.87 17.27 1.33
C MET A 140 -6.60 17.43 2.17
N ILE A 141 -5.44 17.10 1.60
CA ILE A 141 -4.14 17.22 2.27
C ILE A 141 -3.68 18.69 2.26
N GLY A 142 -3.93 19.42 1.17
CA GLY A 142 -3.49 20.77 0.93
C GLY A 142 -4.44 21.86 1.43
N LYS A 143 -4.40 22.13 2.74
CA LYS A 143 -4.66 23.49 3.29
C LYS A 143 -3.54 24.02 4.19
N ARG A 144 -2.46 23.25 4.39
CA ARG A 144 -1.34 23.63 5.28
C ARG A 144 0.03 23.76 4.59
N LEU A 145 0.08 23.64 3.26
CA LEU A 145 1.32 23.54 2.48
C LEU A 145 1.52 24.70 1.46
N LEU A 146 0.78 25.82 1.60
CA LEU A 146 0.88 27.00 0.73
C LEU A 146 1.21 28.32 1.46
N LEU A 147 1.84 28.25 2.64
CA LEU A 147 2.48 29.38 3.32
C LEU A 147 3.80 28.90 3.93
#